data_AF-A0A938GSL2-F1
#
_entry.id   AF-A0A938GSL2-F1
#
_cell.length_a   1.000
_cell.length_b   1.000
_cell.length_c   1.000
_cell.angle_alpha   90.00
_cell.angle_beta   90.00
_cell.angle_gamma   90.00
#
_symmetry.space_group_name_H-M   'P 1'
#
loop_
_entity.id
_entity.type
_entity.pdbx_description
1 polymer ?
#
loop_
_entity_poly.entity_id
_entity_poly.type
_entity_poly.pdbx_seq_one_letter_code
_entity_poly.pdbx_strand_id
1 'polypeptide(L)'
;MSNTSSPEGEDVLSGLLEWLSLTHAETEAIHRNSWNALEQLQATKRQLMEKLNSASPEAAPGAPQSQIRELVERISGHERSNQQLLAGRINEVRREIGAMGASVQNLKQVQAAYQTSNRGAWQWYS
;
A
#
# COMPACT_ATOMS: atom_id res chain seq x y z
N MET A 1 -21.91 -17.25 39.03
CA MET A 1 -21.61 -16.23 37.99
C MET A 1 -20.92 -16.95 36.86
N SER A 2 -21.70 -17.45 35.90
CA SER A 2 -21.18 -18.27 34.81
C SER A 2 -20.84 -17.35 33.63
N ASN A 3 -19.56 -17.24 33.32
CA ASN A 3 -19.03 -16.45 32.23
C ASN A 3 -19.24 -17.24 30.93
N THR A 4 -20.31 -16.94 30.19
CA THR A 4 -20.57 -17.53 28.88
C THR A 4 -19.88 -16.68 27.80
N SER A 5 -18.57 -16.85 27.66
CA SER A 5 -17.87 -16.44 26.44
C SER A 5 -18.37 -17.33 25.32
N SER A 6 -19.24 -16.82 24.44
CA SER A 6 -19.65 -17.56 23.23
C SER A 6 -18.42 -17.78 22.35
N PRO A 7 -18.18 -19.01 21.84
CA PRO A 7 -17.02 -19.32 20.99
C PRO A 7 -16.94 -18.42 19.75
N GLU A 8 -18.09 -17.98 19.23
CA GLU A 8 -18.17 -17.09 18.07
C GLU A 8 -17.63 -15.67 18.34
N GLY A 9 -17.64 -15.20 19.60
CA GLY A 9 -17.03 -13.91 19.97
C GLY A 9 -15.49 -13.96 20.02
N GLU A 10 -14.92 -15.12 20.34
CA GLU A 10 -13.47 -15.36 20.30
C GLU A 10 -12.97 -15.48 18.84
N ASP A 11 -13.80 -16.03 17.95
CA ASP A 11 -13.50 -16.11 16.51
C ASP A 11 -13.44 -14.72 15.85
N VAL A 12 -14.33 -13.79 16.24
CA VAL A 12 -14.29 -12.40 15.74
C VAL A 12 -13.05 -11.65 16.27
N LEU A 13 -12.72 -11.81 17.56
CA LEU A 13 -11.53 -11.17 18.15
C LEU A 13 -10.23 -11.69 17.53
N SER A 14 -10.12 -13.00 17.33
CA SER A 14 -8.95 -13.61 16.69
C SER A 14 -8.81 -13.17 15.23
N GLY A 15 -9.91 -13.09 14.47
CA GLY A 15 -9.89 -12.54 13.12
C GLY A 15 -9.47 -11.07 13.07
N LEU A 16 -9.88 -10.24 14.04
CA LEU A 16 -9.44 -8.84 14.12
C LEU A 16 -7.95 -8.72 14.48
N LEU A 17 -7.43 -9.57 15.36
CA LEU A 17 -6.01 -9.61 15.68
C LEU A 17 -5.17 -10.07 14.47
N GLU A 18 -5.65 -11.07 13.73
CA GLU A 18 -5.04 -11.50 12.49
C GLU A 18 -5.01 -10.34 11.47
N TRP A 19 -6.13 -9.63 11.32
CA TRP A 19 -6.20 -8.44 10.47
C TRP A 19 -5.17 -7.39 10.85
N LEU A 20 -5.05 -7.07 12.15
CA LEU A 20 -4.06 -6.11 12.65
C LEU A 20 -2.63 -6.55 12.30
N SER A 21 -2.33 -7.84 12.45
CA SER A 21 -1.01 -8.39 12.10
C SER A 21 -0.71 -8.23 10.60
N LEU A 22 -1.71 -8.47 9.73
CA LEU A 22 -1.59 -8.30 8.29
C LEU A 22 -1.41 -6.82 7.95
N THR A 23 -2.16 -5.89 8.55
CA THR A 23 -1.98 -4.44 8.31
C THR A 23 -0.59 -3.97 8.73
N HIS A 24 -0.01 -4.52 9.81
CA HIS A 24 1.35 -4.20 10.20
C HIS A 24 2.39 -4.75 9.21
N ALA A 25 2.20 -5.99 8.74
CA ALA A 25 3.05 -6.59 7.72
C ALA A 25 3.00 -5.81 6.39
N GLU A 26 1.84 -5.24 6.03
CA GLU A 26 1.72 -4.35 4.86
C GLU A 26 2.56 -3.08 5.02
N THR A 27 2.57 -2.47 6.21
CA THR A 27 3.42 -1.31 6.50
C THR A 27 4.89 -1.62 6.21
N GLU A 28 5.38 -2.75 6.73
CA GLU A 28 6.74 -3.23 6.47
C GLU A 28 7.01 -3.49 4.99
N ALA A 29 6.05 -4.10 4.29
CA ALA A 29 6.17 -4.38 2.86
C ALA A 29 6.25 -3.08 2.03
N ILE A 30 5.48 -2.06 2.40
CA ILE A 30 5.52 -0.73 1.76
C ILE A 30 6.87 -0.05 2.03
N HIS A 31 7.39 -0.12 3.26
CA HIS A 31 8.70 0.45 3.58
C HIS A 31 9.82 -0.20 2.78
N ARG A 32 9.75 -1.52 2.58
CA ARG A 32 10.75 -2.30 1.84
C ARG A 32 10.54 -2.31 0.33
N ASN A 33 9.52 -1.61 -0.19
CA ASN A 33 9.11 -1.64 -1.60
C ASN A 33 8.87 -3.07 -2.13
N SER A 34 8.45 -4.00 -1.26
CA SER A 34 8.18 -5.39 -1.62
C SER A 34 6.74 -5.54 -2.12
N TRP A 35 6.47 -5.06 -3.33
CA TRP A 35 5.11 -4.97 -3.90
C TRP A 35 4.42 -6.33 -4.07
N ASN A 36 5.17 -7.37 -4.44
CA ASN A 36 4.62 -8.74 -4.54
C ASN A 36 4.14 -9.27 -3.17
N ALA A 37 4.88 -8.95 -2.10
CA ALA A 37 4.49 -9.33 -0.75
C ALA A 37 3.24 -8.53 -0.31
N LEU A 38 3.17 -7.24 -0.66
CA LEU A 38 1.98 -6.42 -0.40
C LEU A 38 0.73 -6.98 -1.09
N GLU A 39 0.84 -7.43 -2.34
CA GLU A 39 -0.27 -8.03 -3.08
C GLU A 39 -0.75 -9.33 -2.43
N GLN A 40 0.17 -10.18 -1.97
CA GLN A 40 -0.15 -11.41 -1.25
C GLN A 40 -0.88 -11.10 0.07
N LEU A 41 -0.38 -10.15 0.85
CA LEU A 41 -1.01 -9.73 2.12
C LEU A 41 -2.43 -9.20 1.90
N GLN A 42 -2.65 -8.40 0.85
CA GLN A 42 -3.98 -7.92 0.49
C GLN A 42 -4.91 -9.03 0.00
N ALA A 43 -4.38 -10.07 -0.66
CA ALA A 43 -5.17 -11.25 -1.02
C ALA A 43 -5.59 -12.02 0.23
N THR A 44 -4.68 -12.22 1.19
CA THR A 44 -5.00 -12.87 2.48
C THR A 44 -6.03 -12.09 3.28
N LYS A 45 -5.94 -10.75 3.33
CA LYS A 45 -6.97 -9.92 3.98
C LYS A 45 -8.34 -10.05 3.31
N ARG A 46 -8.40 -10.14 1.98
CA ARG A 46 -9.67 -10.36 1.26
C ARG A 46 -10.31 -11.69 1.66
N GLN A 47 -9.53 -12.76 1.73
CA GLN A 47 -10.00 -14.06 2.19
C GLN A 47 -10.48 -14.02 3.65
N LEU A 48 -9.75 -13.31 4.52
CA LEU A 48 -10.14 -13.13 5.92
C LEU A 48 -11.47 -12.35 6.04
N MET A 49 -11.66 -11.32 5.22
CA MET A 49 -12.90 -10.55 5.16
C MET A 49 -14.09 -11.41 4.73
N GLU A 50 -13.90 -12.26 3.71
CA GLU A 50 -14.93 -13.19 3.25
C GLU A 50 -15.32 -14.18 4.36
N LYS A 51 -14.33 -14.72 5.08
CA LYS A 51 -14.57 -15.60 6.24
C LYS A 51 -15.35 -14.89 7.34
N LEU A 52 -14.95 -13.68 7.72
CA LEU A 52 -15.63 -12.87 8.74
C LEU A 52 -17.05 -12.49 8.34
N ASN A 53 -17.30 -12.17 7.07
CA ASN A 53 -18.64 -11.85 6.57
C ASN A 53 -19.56 -13.07 6.44
N SER A 54 -18.98 -14.27 6.26
CA SER A 54 -19.73 -15.53 6.20
C SER A 54 -20.14 -16.06 7.57
N ALA A 55 -19.50 -15.59 8.65
CA ALA A 55 -19.93 -15.83 10.02
C ALA A 55 -21.19 -14.99 10.30
N SER A 56 -22.28 -15.65 10.70
CA SER A 56 -23.61 -15.03 10.84
C SER A 56 -23.61 -13.81 11.79
N PRO A 57 -24.32 -12.72 11.46
CA PRO A 57 -24.41 -11.52 12.30
C PRO A 57 -25.23 -11.71 13.59
N GLU A 58 -25.85 -12.87 13.81
CA GLU A 58 -26.76 -13.11 14.95
C GLU A 58 -26.06 -13.47 16.27
N ALA A 59 -24.74 -13.64 16.30
CA ALA A 59 -24.06 -14.14 17.49
C ALA A 59 -22.76 -13.40 17.80
N ALA A 60 -22.89 -12.20 18.35
CA ALA A 60 -21.80 -11.61 19.12
C ALA A 60 -22.28 -10.91 20.42
N PRO A 61 -22.92 -11.61 21.38
CA PRO A 61 -23.06 -11.09 22.74
C PRO A 61 -21.87 -11.45 23.67
N GLY A 62 -20.79 -12.05 23.15
CA GLY A 62 -19.72 -12.64 23.99
C GLY A 62 -18.42 -11.83 24.13
N ALA A 63 -18.05 -11.02 23.14
CA ALA A 63 -16.82 -10.23 23.20
C ALA A 63 -17.09 -8.83 23.80
N PRO A 64 -16.23 -8.32 24.69
CA PRO A 64 -16.38 -6.97 25.23
C PRO A 64 -16.35 -5.97 24.08
N GLN A 65 -17.51 -5.36 23.80
CA GLN A 65 -17.73 -4.44 22.68
C GLN A 65 -16.71 -3.29 22.65
N SER A 66 -16.17 -2.92 23.81
CA SER A 66 -15.08 -1.95 23.94
C SER A 66 -13.77 -2.41 23.29
N GLN A 67 -13.36 -3.66 23.47
CA GLN A 67 -12.12 -4.20 22.90
C GLN A 67 -12.21 -4.33 21.38
N ILE A 68 -13.37 -4.78 20.87
CA ILE A 68 -13.62 -4.81 19.43
C ILE A 68 -13.53 -3.41 18.84
N ARG A 69 -14.15 -2.41 19.48
CA ARG A 69 -14.10 -1.01 19.03
C ARG A 69 -12.67 -0.48 19.01
N GLU A 70 -11.91 -0.71 20.06
CA GLU A 70 -10.50 -0.29 20.15
C GLU A 70 -9.65 -0.93 19.04
N LEU A 71 -9.81 -2.24 18.80
CA LEU A 71 -9.09 -2.94 17.73
C LEU A 71 -9.46 -2.41 16.35
N VAL A 72 -10.76 -2.17 16.09
CA VAL A 72 -11.22 -1.62 14.81
C VAL A 72 -10.71 -0.20 14.59
N GLU A 73 -10.69 0.64 15.62
CA GLU A 73 -10.11 1.99 15.56
C GLU A 73 -8.61 1.92 15.26
N ARG A 74 -7.89 1.02 15.92
CA ARG A 74 -6.46 0.80 15.71
C ARG A 74 -6.16 0.33 14.30
N ILE A 75 -6.90 -0.67 13.79
CA ILE A 75 -6.81 -1.15 12.42
C ILE A 75 -7.06 0.02 11.45
N SER A 76 -8.17 0.76 11.64
CA SER A 76 -8.51 1.90 10.78
C SER A 76 -7.41 2.96 10.76
N GLY A 77 -6.75 3.20 11.89
CA GLY A 77 -5.60 4.08 11.99
C GLY A 77 -4.42 3.59 11.15
N HIS A 78 -4.07 2.30 11.27
CA HIS A 78 -3.00 1.70 10.48
C HIS A 78 -3.31 1.65 8.98
N GLU A 79 -4.55 1.36 8.58
CA GLU A 79 -4.98 1.39 7.18
C GLU A 79 -4.83 2.78 6.57
N ARG A 80 -5.26 3.83 7.29
CA ARG A 80 -5.06 5.22 6.82
C ARG A 80 -3.59 5.56 6.68
N SER A 81 -2.76 5.12 7.62
CA SER A 81 -1.30 5.33 7.55
C SER A 81 -0.69 4.63 6.34
N ASN A 82 -1.06 3.37 6.10
CA ASN A 82 -0.61 2.62 4.93
C ASN A 82 -1.05 3.28 3.61
N GLN A 83 -2.28 3.79 3.53
CA GLN A 83 -2.76 4.54 2.37
C GLN A 83 -1.94 5.82 2.12
N GLN A 84 -1.59 6.55 3.18
CA GLN A 84 -0.73 7.72 3.08
C GLN A 84 0.69 7.36 2.61
N LEU A 85 1.26 6.27 3.12
CA LEU A 85 2.57 5.77 2.69
C LEU A 85 2.55 5.40 1.20
N LEU A 86 1.53 4.67 0.75
CA LEU A 86 1.36 4.33 -0.67
C LEU A 86 1.23 5.57 -1.54
N ALA A 87 0.41 6.55 -1.14
CA ALA A 87 0.27 7.81 -1.87
C ALA A 87 1.62 8.56 -1.96
N GLY A 88 2.40 8.57 -0.87
CA GLY A 88 3.75 9.13 -0.84
C GLY A 88 4.67 8.45 -1.84
N ARG A 89 4.70 7.10 -1.85
CA ARG A 89 5.52 6.31 -2.79
C ARG A 89 5.10 6.52 -4.24
N ILE A 90 3.81 6.58 -4.53
CA ILE A 90 3.32 6.88 -5.88
C ILE A 90 3.81 8.25 -6.36
N ASN A 91 3.77 9.27 -5.49
CA ASN A 91 4.25 10.60 -5.83
C ASN A 91 5.77 10.66 -6.02
N GLU A 92 6.53 9.86 -5.28
CA GLU A 92 7.98 9.71 -5.46
C GLU A 92 8.30 9.12 -6.83
N VAL A 93 7.72 7.96 -7.17
CA VAL A 93 7.92 7.29 -8.47
C VAL A 93 7.50 8.19 -9.63
N ARG A 94 6.39 8.93 -9.50
CA ARG A 94 5.95 9.89 -10.53
C ARG A 94 6.97 11.02 -10.74
N ARG A 95 7.56 11.53 -9.67
CA ARG A 95 8.61 12.56 -9.77
C ARG A 95 9.87 12.01 -10.45
N GLU A 96 10.27 10.79 -10.12
CA GLU A 96 11.41 10.13 -10.77
C GLU A 96 11.19 9.95 -12.26
N ILE A 97 10.03 9.44 -12.67
CA ILE A 97 9.66 9.29 -14.08
C ILE A 97 9.70 10.65 -14.81
N GLY A 98 9.16 11.70 -14.19
CA GLY A 98 9.21 13.06 -14.74
C GLY A 98 10.64 13.58 -14.93
N ALA A 99 11.51 13.36 -13.93
CA ALA A 99 12.92 13.76 -14.00
C ALA A 99 13.70 13.00 -15.08
N MET A 100 13.45 11.69 -15.23
CA MET A 100 14.02 10.89 -16.31
C MET A 100 13.52 11.34 -17.69
N GLY A 101 12.23 11.68 -17.81
CA GLY A 101 11.68 12.24 -19.04
C GLY A 101 12.36 13.55 -19.44
N ALA A 102 12.57 14.45 -18.49
CA ALA A 102 13.27 15.71 -18.72
C ALA A 102 14.74 15.49 -19.11
N SER A 103 15.45 14.55 -18.48
CA SER A 103 16.85 14.26 -18.82
C SER A 103 16.98 13.71 -20.24
N VAL A 104 16.09 12.81 -20.66
CA VAL A 104 16.04 12.30 -22.03
C VAL A 104 15.77 13.42 -23.05
N GLN A 105 14.87 14.35 -22.74
CA GLN A 105 14.61 15.50 -23.61
C GLN A 105 15.84 16.42 -23.72
N ASN A 106 16.50 16.72 -22.59
CA ASN A 106 17.72 17.53 -22.57
C ASN A 106 18.83 16.89 -23.42
N LEU A 107 19.03 15.56 -23.30
CA LEU A 107 20.01 14.84 -24.12
C LEU A 107 19.70 14.93 -25.62
N LYS A 108 18.42 14.81 -26.00
CA LYS A 108 18.00 14.98 -27.41
C LYS A 108 18.29 16.38 -27.93
N GLN A 109 18.02 17.41 -27.12
CA GLN A 109 18.31 18.80 -27.49
C GLN A 109 19.81 19.06 -27.66
N VAL A 110 20.62 18.56 -26.72
CA VAL A 110 22.09 18.66 -26.79
C VAL A 110 22.60 17.95 -28.05
N GLN A 111 22.16 16.72 -28.32
CA GLN A 111 22.55 15.99 -29.53
C GLN A 111 22.16 16.75 -30.81
N ALA A 112 20.96 17.33 -30.86
CA ALA A 112 20.51 18.14 -31.99
C ALA A 112 21.37 19.41 -32.19
N ALA A 113 21.77 20.07 -31.10
CA ALA A 113 22.65 21.24 -31.15
C ALA A 113 24.03 20.88 -31.72
N TYR A 114 24.63 19.78 -31.27
CA TYR A 114 25.92 19.30 -31.77
C TYR A 114 25.87 18.85 -33.24
N GLN A 115 24.78 18.20 -33.67
CA GLN A 115 24.61 17.80 -35.07
C GLN A 115 24.39 19.00 -36.00
N THR A 116 23.66 20.02 -35.54
CA THR A 116 23.43 21.26 -36.32
C THR A 116 24.71 22.06 -36.47
N SER A 117 25.51 22.18 -35.39
CA SER A 117 26.79 22.89 -35.41
C SER A 117 27.81 22.24 -36.35
N ASN A 118 27.85 20.90 -36.41
CA ASN A 118 28.78 20.19 -37.28
C ASN A 118 28.43 20.24 -38.79
N ARG A 119 27.17 20.54 -39.17
CA ARG A 119 26.79 20.73 -40.58
C ARG A 119 27.06 22.13 -41.12
N GLY A 120 27.00 23.16 -40.27
CA GLY A 120 27.21 24.56 -40.67
C GLY A 120 28.69 24.98 -40.74
N ALA A 121 29.56 24.40 -39.90
CA ALA A 121 30.96 24.82 -39.79
C ALA A 121 31.83 24.49 -41.02
N TRP A 122 31.44 23.50 -41.82
CA TRP A 122 32.21 23.05 -42.99
C TRP A 122 31.81 23.76 -44.31
N GLN A 123 30.71 24.53 -44.32
CA GLN A 123 30.24 25.23 -45.54
C GLN A 123 30.94 26.57 -45.80
N TRP A 124 31.73 27.07 -44.86
CA TRP A 124 32.45 28.36 -45.00
C TRP A 124 33.92 28.17 -45.43
N TYR A 125 34.35 26.94 -45.67
CA TYR A 125 35.72 26.57 -46.07
C TYR A 125 35.82 26.04 -47.52
N SER A 126 34.79 26.27 -48.36
CA SER A 126 34.80 25.94 -49.80
C SER A 126 34.79 27.18 -50.67
#